data_AF-A0A1L9NGI1-F1
#
_entry.id   AF-A0A1L9NGI1-F1
#
_cell.length_a   1.000
_cell.length_b   1.000
_cell.length_c   1.000
_cell.angle_alpha   90.00
_cell.angle_beta   90.00
_cell.angle_gamma   90.00
#
_symmetry.space_group_name_H-M   'P 1'
#
loop_
_entity.id
_entity.type
_entity.pdbx_description
1 polymer ?
#
loop_
_entity_poly.entity_id
_entity_poly.type
_entity_poly.pdbx_seq_one_letter_code
_entity_poly.pdbx_strand_id
1 'polypeptide(L)'
;MTAQGFALANNGLALYDVLSQSPTRAATFAASKRGYISGAAMGMVLLVISIQPLLSTLPADSVVVDVGGVQGDISFALVAAFPHLRFIVQDLPGVIARVKEQQIMHPSSATRRVDFQAHDFFTPQPTNPSARVYYLRHVLHNWGDRHAVQILRQLRPALCPGVRVLIHDHVLEPYPAQEPMWKRRLTSNMDVNMLQLLNARERDEAQWRGLLQEADERFRWVGVRRVEGSVLAVVEVVWMNDC
;
A
#
# COMPACT_ATOMS: atom_id res chain seq x y z
N MET A 1 20.11 13.96 12.03
CA MET A 1 18.98 13.35 12.75
C MET A 1 17.77 14.26 12.59
N THR A 2 16.88 13.98 11.63
CA THR A 2 15.58 14.67 11.57
C THR A 2 14.64 13.96 12.54
N ALA A 3 14.50 14.49 13.75
CA ALA A 3 13.60 13.94 14.76
C ALA A 3 12.14 14.13 14.31
N GLN A 4 11.36 13.05 14.30
CA GLN A 4 9.91 13.08 14.02
C GLN A 4 9.19 13.74 15.21
N GLY A 5 8.13 14.52 14.98
CA GLY A 5 7.37 15.18 16.06
C GLY A 5 6.86 14.17 17.10
N PHE A 6 6.31 13.04 16.64
CA PHE A 6 5.92 11.94 17.51
C PHE A 6 7.09 11.35 18.29
N ALA A 7 8.23 11.10 17.65
CA ALA A 7 9.40 10.53 18.31
C ALA A 7 9.94 11.45 19.41
N LEU A 8 9.98 12.77 19.17
CA LEU A 8 10.35 13.75 20.19
C LEU A 8 9.46 13.65 21.44
N ALA A 9 8.16 13.43 21.25
CA ALA A 9 7.20 13.26 22.35
C ALA A 9 7.23 11.86 23.00
N ASN A 10 7.94 10.88 22.41
CA ASN A 10 7.98 9.49 22.87
C ASN A 10 9.42 8.99 23.06
N ASN A 11 10.28 9.79 23.71
CA ASN A 11 11.66 9.42 24.08
C ASN A 11 12.54 8.98 22.89
N GLY A 12 12.31 9.55 21.71
CA GLY A 12 13.08 9.26 20.50
C GLY A 12 12.64 8.02 19.72
N LEU A 13 11.62 7.29 20.20
CA LEU A 13 11.11 6.07 19.54
C LEU A 13 10.15 6.42 18.41
N ALA A 14 10.25 5.72 17.27
CA ALA A 14 9.31 5.89 16.16
C ALA A 14 7.93 5.32 16.52
N LEU A 15 6.88 5.74 15.80
CA LEU A 15 5.51 5.30 16.07
C LEU A 15 5.38 3.78 16.18
N TYR A 16 5.91 3.04 15.21
CA TYR A 16 5.80 1.58 15.18
C TYR A 16 6.61 0.89 16.28
N ASP A 17 7.73 1.48 16.72
CA ASP A 17 8.50 0.98 17.87
C ASP A 17 7.70 1.15 19.17
N VAL A 18 7.02 2.28 19.32
CA VAL A 18 6.15 2.52 20.48
C VAL A 18 4.95 1.57 20.48
N LEU A 19 4.36 1.31 19.32
CA LEU A 19 3.25 0.37 19.19
C LEU A 19 3.68 -1.08 19.48
N SER A 20 4.87 -1.49 19.06
CA SER A 20 5.36 -2.86 19.29
C SER A 20 5.59 -3.16 20.79
N GLN A 21 5.88 -2.13 21.59
CA GLN A 21 6.05 -2.25 23.04
C GLN A 21 4.73 -2.40 23.82
N SER A 22 3.57 -2.12 23.21
CA SER A 22 2.28 -2.17 23.90
C SER A 22 1.20 -2.86 23.04
N PRO A 23 0.89 -4.13 23.33
CA PRO A 23 -0.15 -4.88 22.61
C PRO A 23 -1.50 -4.16 22.58
N THR A 24 -1.88 -3.50 23.68
CA THR A 24 -3.13 -2.73 23.79
C THR A 24 -3.11 -1.53 22.84
N ARG A 25 -2.04 -0.73 22.81
CA ARG A 25 -1.94 0.42 21.90
C ARG A 25 -1.90 -0.04 20.45
N ALA A 26 -1.18 -1.11 20.13
CA ALA A 26 -1.17 -1.70 18.80
C ALA A 26 -2.56 -2.16 18.36
N ALA A 27 -3.33 -2.79 19.26
CA ALA A 27 -4.70 -3.21 18.97
C ALA A 27 -5.64 -2.02 18.73
N THR A 28 -5.57 -0.98 19.55
CA THR A 28 -6.35 0.26 19.36
C THR A 28 -5.99 0.95 18.06
N PHE A 29 -4.70 1.10 17.76
CA PHE A 29 -4.23 1.71 16.51
C PHE A 29 -4.73 0.91 15.29
N ALA A 30 -4.63 -0.41 15.33
CA ALA A 30 -5.12 -1.28 14.26
C ALA A 30 -6.65 -1.17 14.07
N ALA A 31 -7.41 -1.09 15.17
CA ALA A 31 -8.86 -0.88 15.12
C ALA A 31 -9.22 0.48 14.51
N SER A 32 -8.54 1.56 14.92
CA SER A 32 -8.72 2.89 14.35
C SER A 32 -8.38 2.92 12.85
N LYS A 33 -7.28 2.27 12.44
CA LYS A 33 -6.91 2.16 11.02
C LYS A 33 -8.00 1.42 10.23
N ARG A 34 -8.55 0.31 10.76
CA ARG A 34 -9.67 -0.42 10.14
C ARG A 34 -10.92 0.44 9.99
N GLY A 35 -11.30 1.20 11.03
CA GLY A 35 -12.43 2.13 10.97
C GLY A 35 -12.23 3.25 9.94
N TYR A 36 -10.99 3.73 9.79
CA TYR A 36 -10.67 4.74 8.78
C TYR A 36 -10.80 4.20 7.35
N ILE A 37 -10.19 3.04 7.06
CA ILE A 37 -10.23 2.44 5.71
C ILE A 37 -11.60 1.90 5.31
N SER A 38 -12.52 1.69 6.26
CA SER A 38 -13.90 1.27 5.99
C SER A 38 -14.83 2.45 5.68
N GLY A 39 -14.36 3.70 5.79
CA GLY A 39 -15.15 4.89 5.47
C GLY A 39 -15.59 4.93 4.01
N ALA A 40 -16.75 5.55 3.74
CA ALA A 40 -17.38 5.55 2.41
C ALA A 40 -16.45 6.01 1.27
N ALA A 41 -15.55 6.97 1.52
CA ALA A 41 -14.62 7.50 0.53
C ALA A 41 -13.35 6.64 0.32
N MET A 42 -13.19 5.54 1.07
CA MET A 42 -12.02 4.65 1.04
C MET A 42 -12.38 3.16 1.05
N GLY A 43 -13.68 2.86 1.05
CA GLY A 43 -14.20 1.52 1.26
C GLY A 43 -13.89 0.56 0.11
N MET A 44 -14.17 -0.72 0.36
CA MET A 44 -13.80 -1.82 -0.55
C MET A 44 -14.42 -1.71 -1.94
N VAL A 45 -15.62 -1.13 -2.07
CA VAL A 45 -16.28 -0.96 -3.37
C VAL A 45 -15.47 -0.05 -4.29
N LEU A 46 -15.08 1.13 -3.80
CA LEU A 46 -14.27 2.09 -4.55
C LEU A 46 -12.88 1.54 -4.85
N LEU A 47 -12.33 0.74 -3.91
CA LEU A 47 -11.08 0.03 -4.11
C LEU A 47 -11.16 -0.99 -5.25
N VAL A 48 -12.22 -1.80 -5.32
CA VAL A 48 -12.38 -2.79 -6.40
C VAL A 48 -12.53 -2.05 -7.74
N ILE A 49 -13.37 -1.01 -7.79
CA ILE A 49 -13.56 -0.19 -9.01
C ILE A 49 -12.23 0.42 -9.48
N SER A 50 -11.37 0.90 -8.57
CA SER A 50 -10.12 1.58 -8.92
C SER A 50 -9.07 0.65 -9.53
N ILE A 51 -9.16 -0.67 -9.32
CA ILE A 51 -8.18 -1.63 -9.85
C ILE A 51 -8.78 -2.64 -10.84
N GLN A 52 -10.11 -2.74 -10.93
CA GLN A 52 -10.83 -3.62 -11.86
C GLN A 52 -10.28 -3.58 -13.30
N PRO A 53 -10.01 -2.41 -13.92
CA PRO A 53 -9.61 -2.37 -15.32
C PRO A 53 -8.29 -3.09 -15.61
N LEU A 54 -7.39 -3.18 -14.63
CA LEU A 54 -6.15 -3.92 -14.77
C LEU A 54 -6.33 -5.38 -14.37
N LEU A 55 -6.83 -5.64 -13.15
CA LEU A 55 -6.87 -6.99 -12.58
C LEU A 55 -7.74 -7.95 -13.38
N SER A 56 -8.82 -7.45 -14.01
CA SER A 56 -9.71 -8.27 -14.85
C SER A 56 -9.04 -8.80 -16.12
N THR A 57 -7.93 -8.19 -16.55
CA THR A 57 -7.22 -8.54 -17.78
C THR A 57 -6.08 -9.53 -17.54
N LEU A 58 -5.75 -9.79 -16.27
CA LEU A 58 -4.65 -10.67 -15.92
C LEU A 58 -5.05 -12.14 -16.20
N PRO A 59 -4.11 -12.97 -16.69
CA PRO A 59 -4.36 -14.40 -16.86
C PRO A 59 -4.76 -15.08 -15.54
N ALA A 60 -5.53 -16.15 -15.63
CA ALA A 60 -5.84 -16.99 -14.48
C ALA A 60 -4.56 -17.46 -13.77
N ASP A 61 -4.64 -17.58 -12.44
CA ASP A 61 -3.56 -17.94 -11.53
C ASP A 61 -2.40 -16.93 -11.46
N SER A 62 -2.54 -15.75 -12.08
CA SER A 62 -1.64 -14.62 -11.83
C SER A 62 -1.65 -14.21 -10.36
N VAL A 63 -0.49 -13.84 -9.85
CA VAL A 63 -0.29 -13.45 -8.45
C VAL A 63 -0.24 -11.92 -8.34
N VAL A 64 -1.00 -11.40 -7.37
CA VAL A 64 -0.92 -10.04 -6.86
C VAL A 64 -0.22 -10.10 -5.50
N VAL A 65 0.91 -9.42 -5.36
CA VAL A 65 1.63 -9.31 -4.08
C VAL A 65 1.17 -8.04 -3.37
N ASP A 66 0.46 -8.20 -2.26
CA ASP A 66 -0.04 -7.12 -1.40
C ASP A 66 1.04 -6.79 -0.36
N VAL A 67 1.88 -5.80 -0.67
CA VAL A 67 3.04 -5.41 0.13
C VAL A 67 2.59 -4.51 1.27
N GLY A 68 2.84 -4.91 2.52
CA GLY A 68 2.34 -4.22 3.71
C GLY A 68 0.83 -4.44 3.94
N GLY A 69 0.31 -5.59 3.52
CA GLY A 69 -1.13 -5.89 3.56
C GLY A 69 -1.68 -6.30 4.93
N VAL A 70 -0.84 -6.38 5.97
CA VAL A 70 -1.19 -6.69 7.36
C VAL A 70 -2.02 -7.99 7.51
N GLN A 71 -3.33 -7.88 7.75
CA GLN A 71 -4.23 -9.02 8.00
C GLN A 71 -4.87 -9.55 6.70
N GLY A 72 -4.62 -8.91 5.56
CA GLY A 72 -5.13 -9.33 4.26
C GLY A 72 -6.57 -8.89 3.96
N ASP A 73 -7.16 -7.98 4.75
CA ASP A 73 -8.54 -7.48 4.55
C ASP A 73 -8.80 -7.07 3.09
N ILE A 74 -7.81 -6.42 2.46
CA ILE A 74 -7.89 -5.98 1.07
C ILE A 74 -7.80 -7.15 0.12
N SER A 75 -6.78 -7.98 0.28
CA SER A 75 -6.59 -9.18 -0.52
C SER A 75 -7.81 -10.12 -0.47
N PHE A 76 -8.48 -10.27 0.67
CA PHE A 76 -9.72 -11.05 0.76
C PHE A 76 -10.89 -10.43 0.00
N ALA A 77 -11.07 -9.10 0.09
CA ALA A 77 -12.08 -8.40 -0.72
C ALA A 77 -11.78 -8.53 -2.22
N LEU A 78 -10.50 -8.49 -2.61
CA LEU A 78 -10.07 -8.61 -3.99
C LEU A 78 -10.21 -10.03 -4.54
N VAL A 79 -9.95 -11.07 -3.76
CA VAL A 79 -10.23 -12.46 -4.20
C VAL A 79 -11.72 -12.65 -4.50
N ALA A 80 -12.61 -12.06 -3.70
CA ALA A 80 -14.05 -12.17 -3.93
C ALA A 80 -14.46 -11.55 -5.29
N ALA A 81 -13.81 -10.44 -5.68
CA ALA A 81 -14.04 -9.77 -6.96
C ALA A 81 -13.29 -10.43 -8.14
N PHE A 82 -12.12 -11.01 -7.89
CA PHE A 82 -11.22 -11.59 -8.89
C PHE A 82 -10.83 -13.04 -8.53
N PRO A 83 -11.78 -13.99 -8.56
CA PRO A 83 -11.55 -15.36 -8.07
C PRO A 83 -10.58 -16.18 -8.93
N HIS A 84 -10.21 -15.68 -10.11
CA HIS A 84 -9.20 -16.26 -10.98
C HIS A 84 -7.77 -15.88 -10.59
N LEU A 85 -7.58 -14.90 -9.69
CA LEU A 85 -6.26 -14.44 -9.23
C LEU A 85 -5.86 -15.11 -7.92
N ARG A 86 -4.56 -15.05 -7.63
CA ARG A 86 -3.97 -15.42 -6.35
C ARG A 86 -3.34 -14.19 -5.69
N PHE A 87 -3.31 -14.18 -4.37
CA PHE A 87 -2.78 -13.07 -3.59
C PHE A 87 -1.71 -13.58 -2.63
N ILE A 88 -0.63 -12.82 -2.48
CA ILE A 88 0.37 -13.02 -1.43
C ILE A 88 0.39 -11.77 -0.59
N VAL A 89 -0.06 -11.87 0.65
CA VAL A 89 0.00 -10.78 1.64
C VAL A 89 1.36 -10.81 2.30
N GLN A 90 2.10 -9.71 2.15
CA GLN A 90 3.41 -9.52 2.77
C GLN A 90 3.35 -8.52 3.91
N ASP A 91 3.96 -8.88 5.03
CA ASP A 91 4.18 -7.98 6.17
C ASP A 91 5.32 -8.53 7.04
N LEU A 92 5.70 -7.79 8.09
CA LEU A 92 6.79 -8.18 8.98
C LEU A 92 6.52 -9.54 9.65
N PRO A 93 7.59 -10.31 9.99
CA PRO A 93 7.44 -11.66 10.55
C PRO A 93 6.49 -11.75 11.75
N GLY A 94 6.54 -10.79 12.68
CA GLY A 94 5.66 -10.75 13.84
C GLY A 94 4.18 -10.52 13.49
N VAL A 95 3.91 -9.74 12.44
CA VAL A 95 2.53 -9.50 11.95
C VAL A 95 1.99 -10.77 11.32
N ILE A 96 2.76 -11.42 10.45
CA ILE A 96 2.35 -12.66 9.78
C ILE A 96 2.18 -13.81 10.77
N ALA A 97 3.06 -13.92 11.78
CA ALA A 97 2.90 -14.90 12.86
C ALA A 97 1.56 -14.73 13.59
N ARG A 98 1.22 -13.49 13.98
CA ARG A 98 -0.04 -13.18 14.63
C ARG A 98 -1.26 -13.53 13.77
N VAL A 99 -1.23 -13.24 12.46
CA VAL A 99 -2.33 -13.58 11.55
C VAL A 99 -2.56 -15.09 11.51
N LYS A 100 -1.48 -15.88 11.49
CA LYS A 100 -1.54 -17.34 11.51
C LYS A 100 -2.10 -17.88 12.84
N GLU A 101 -1.66 -17.33 13.97
CA GLU A 101 -2.16 -17.70 15.31
C GLU A 101 -3.65 -17.40 15.49
N GLN A 102 -4.12 -16.26 14.99
CA GLN A 102 -5.51 -15.84 15.12
C GLN A 102 -6.48 -16.62 14.22
N GLN A 103 -5.99 -17.58 13.42
CA GLN A 103 -6.78 -18.34 12.44
C GLN A 103 -7.68 -17.45 11.58
N ILE A 104 -7.21 -16.24 11.22
CA ILE A 104 -7.94 -15.34 10.30
C ILE A 104 -8.19 -16.02 8.93
N MET A 105 -7.53 -17.14 8.68
CA MET A 105 -7.87 -18.09 7.63
C MET A 105 -9.23 -18.78 7.89
N HIS A 106 -10.33 -18.11 7.55
CA HIS A 106 -11.62 -18.77 7.43
C HIS A 106 -11.55 -19.88 6.36
N PRO A 107 -12.04 -21.10 6.55
CA PRO A 107 -11.88 -22.19 5.57
C PRO A 107 -12.80 -22.09 4.32
N SER A 108 -13.04 -20.90 3.78
CA SER A 108 -13.76 -20.72 2.53
C SER A 108 -12.88 -21.06 1.31
N SER A 109 -13.47 -21.20 0.13
CA SER A 109 -12.70 -21.36 -1.12
C SER A 109 -11.86 -20.12 -1.44
N ALA A 110 -12.26 -18.95 -0.96
CA ALA A 110 -11.56 -17.67 -1.19
C ALA A 110 -10.22 -17.59 -0.43
N THR A 111 -10.13 -18.10 0.80
CA THR A 111 -8.86 -18.13 1.55
C THR A 111 -7.81 -19.02 0.92
N ARG A 112 -8.18 -20.05 0.14
CA ARG A 112 -7.21 -20.87 -0.59
C ARG A 112 -6.48 -20.10 -1.71
N ARG A 113 -6.94 -18.90 -2.05
CA ARG A 113 -6.32 -18.00 -3.04
C ARG A 113 -5.46 -16.92 -2.39
N VAL A 114 -5.39 -16.86 -1.05
CA VAL A 114 -4.59 -15.87 -0.30
C VAL A 114 -3.54 -16.59 0.55
N ASP A 115 -2.28 -16.38 0.20
CA ASP A 115 -1.13 -16.85 0.96
C ASP A 115 -0.53 -15.70 1.78
N PHE A 116 0.14 -16.00 2.89
CA PHE A 116 0.80 -15.02 3.75
C PHE A 116 2.31 -15.28 3.82
N GLN A 117 3.10 -14.26 3.51
CA GLN A 117 4.56 -14.34 3.46
C GLN A 117 5.19 -13.27 4.36
N ALA A 118 6.02 -13.70 5.31
CA ALA A 118 6.82 -12.77 6.10
C ALA A 118 7.87 -12.10 5.20
N HIS A 119 7.83 -10.78 5.11
CA HIS A 119 8.77 -10.00 4.31
C HIS A 119 8.90 -8.57 4.84
N ASP A 120 10.13 -8.08 4.87
CA ASP A 120 10.44 -6.67 5.12
C ASP A 120 10.71 -6.01 3.76
N PHE A 121 9.88 -5.05 3.38
CA PHE A 121 10.00 -4.32 2.11
C PHE A 121 11.26 -3.45 2.00
N PHE A 122 12.05 -3.30 3.07
CA PHE A 122 13.38 -2.70 3.02
C PHE A 122 14.47 -3.69 2.60
N THR A 123 14.14 -4.97 2.48
CA THR A 123 15.01 -6.04 1.96
C THR A 123 14.60 -6.43 0.54
N PRO A 124 15.49 -7.04 -0.27
CA PRO A 124 15.20 -7.43 -1.64
C PRO A 124 13.93 -8.29 -1.75
N GLN A 125 13.00 -7.90 -2.63
CA GLN A 125 11.73 -8.58 -2.84
C GLN A 125 11.94 -10.01 -3.37
N PRO A 126 11.40 -11.04 -2.69
CA PRO A 126 11.36 -12.41 -3.21
C PRO A 126 10.75 -12.50 -4.61
N THR A 127 11.41 -13.29 -5.47
CA THR A 127 10.92 -13.52 -6.83
C THR A 127 9.75 -14.50 -6.84
N ASN A 128 8.76 -14.21 -7.68
CA ASN A 128 7.66 -15.13 -7.96
C ASN A 128 7.33 -15.05 -9.46
N PRO A 129 7.51 -16.13 -10.23
CA PRO A 129 7.33 -16.09 -11.69
C PRO A 129 5.86 -15.84 -12.12
N SER A 130 4.91 -16.06 -11.21
CA SER A 130 3.49 -15.78 -11.44
C SER A 130 3.09 -14.38 -10.99
N ALA A 131 3.97 -13.62 -10.32
CA ALA A 131 3.66 -12.26 -9.89
C ALA A 131 3.52 -11.31 -11.08
N ARG A 132 2.35 -10.67 -11.18
CA ARG A 132 2.04 -9.68 -12.22
C ARG A 132 1.83 -8.29 -11.66
N VAL A 133 1.52 -8.18 -10.37
CA VAL A 133 1.24 -6.90 -9.70
C VAL A 133 1.89 -6.89 -8.33
N TYR A 134 2.63 -5.82 -8.01
CA TYR A 134 2.98 -5.44 -6.64
C TYR A 134 2.09 -4.28 -6.23
N TYR A 135 1.24 -4.52 -5.25
CA TYR A 135 0.23 -3.59 -4.76
C TYR A 135 0.66 -3.02 -3.41
N LEU A 136 0.77 -1.69 -3.32
CA LEU A 136 1.15 -0.96 -2.13
C LEU A 136 0.03 0.02 -1.78
N ARG A 137 -0.77 -0.29 -0.76
CA ARG A 137 -1.84 0.59 -0.28
C ARG A 137 -1.52 1.16 1.08
N HIS A 138 -1.50 2.49 1.23
CA HIS A 138 -1.15 3.15 2.50
C HIS A 138 0.19 2.66 3.05
N VAL A 139 1.17 2.52 2.15
CA VAL A 139 2.54 2.11 2.49
C VAL A 139 3.46 3.29 2.32
N LEU A 140 3.62 3.79 1.10
CA LEU A 140 4.64 4.79 0.77
C LEU A 140 4.34 6.17 1.36
N HIS A 141 3.09 6.47 1.70
CA HIS A 141 2.74 7.69 2.44
C HIS A 141 3.26 7.73 3.89
N ASN A 142 3.58 6.57 4.49
CA ASN A 142 4.16 6.50 5.84
C ASN A 142 5.65 6.87 5.87
N TRP A 143 6.26 7.04 4.70
CA TRP A 143 7.71 7.15 4.54
C TRP A 143 8.09 8.44 3.82
N GLY A 144 9.10 9.13 4.34
CA GLY A 144 9.76 10.21 3.60
C GLY A 144 10.42 9.70 2.32
N ASP A 145 10.69 10.60 1.38
CA ASP A 145 11.09 10.27 0.00
C ASP A 145 12.26 9.28 -0.10
N ARG A 146 13.34 9.50 0.68
CA ARG A 146 14.50 8.59 0.72
C ARG A 146 14.11 7.14 1.00
N HIS A 147 13.21 6.93 1.95
CA HIS A 147 12.77 5.59 2.34
C HIS A 147 11.77 5.02 1.33
N ALA A 148 10.88 5.85 0.79
CA ALA A 148 9.97 5.44 -0.29
C ALA A 148 10.75 4.96 -1.54
N VAL A 149 11.80 5.69 -1.93
CA VAL A 149 12.72 5.31 -3.01
C VAL A 149 13.44 4.01 -2.69
N GLN A 150 13.90 3.82 -1.45
CA GLN A 150 14.51 2.57 -1.02
C GLN A 150 13.54 1.38 -1.16
N ILE A 151 12.29 1.53 -0.72
CA ILE A 151 11.26 0.48 -0.84
C ILE A 151 11.02 0.14 -2.32
N LEU A 152 10.84 1.14 -3.18
CA LEU A 152 10.66 0.94 -4.62
C LEU A 152 11.85 0.23 -5.26
N ARG A 153 13.09 0.55 -4.84
CA ARG A 153 14.31 -0.15 -5.30
C ARG A 153 14.34 -1.62 -4.90
N GLN A 154 13.79 -1.97 -3.74
CA GLN A 154 13.77 -3.36 -3.30
C GLN A 154 12.81 -4.24 -4.10
N LEU A 155 11.85 -3.66 -4.84
CA LEU A 155 10.99 -4.44 -5.73
C LEU A 155 11.74 -4.96 -6.96
N ARG A 156 12.80 -4.26 -7.40
CA ARG A 156 13.53 -4.51 -8.66
C ARG A 156 13.84 -5.99 -8.95
N PRO A 157 14.35 -6.82 -8.00
CA PRO A 157 14.70 -8.21 -8.27
C PRO A 157 13.52 -9.08 -8.74
N ALA A 158 12.30 -8.67 -8.43
CA ALA A 158 11.09 -9.41 -8.75
C ALA A 158 10.25 -8.76 -9.87
N LEU A 159 10.75 -7.70 -10.49
CA LEU A 159 10.10 -7.03 -11.61
C LEU A 159 10.64 -7.57 -12.94
N CYS A 160 9.73 -8.12 -13.74
CA CYS A 160 9.95 -8.54 -15.13
C CYS A 160 9.19 -7.61 -16.09
N PRO A 161 9.48 -7.63 -17.41
CA PRO A 161 8.75 -6.82 -18.38
C PRO A 161 7.23 -7.02 -18.26
N GLY A 162 6.51 -5.91 -18.18
CA GLY A 162 5.05 -5.91 -18.07
C GLY A 162 4.49 -6.07 -16.64
N VAL A 163 5.31 -6.41 -15.64
CA VAL A 163 4.87 -6.42 -14.24
C VAL A 163 4.46 -5.00 -13.84
N ARG A 164 3.33 -4.89 -13.13
CA ARG A 164 2.79 -3.63 -12.64
C ARG A 164 3.16 -3.37 -11.20
N VAL A 165 3.42 -2.11 -10.88
CA VAL A 165 3.42 -1.60 -9.50
C VAL A 165 2.25 -0.65 -9.37
N LEU A 166 1.40 -0.91 -8.38
CA LEU A 166 0.23 -0.11 -8.06
C LEU A 166 0.43 0.54 -6.71
N ILE A 167 0.51 1.87 -6.69
CA ILE A 167 0.56 2.65 -5.44
C ILE A 167 -0.84 3.21 -5.23
N HIS A 168 -1.53 2.75 -4.20
CA HIS A 168 -2.88 3.17 -3.86
C HIS A 168 -2.85 4.03 -2.59
N ASP A 169 -2.71 5.33 -2.80
CA ASP A 169 -2.52 6.34 -1.75
C ASP A 169 -3.32 7.60 -2.07
N HIS A 170 -3.26 8.60 -1.18
CA HIS A 170 -3.74 9.93 -1.54
C HIS A 170 -2.85 10.52 -2.64
N VAL A 171 -3.48 11.16 -3.62
CA VAL A 171 -2.79 11.94 -4.64
C VAL A 171 -3.31 13.36 -4.56
N LEU A 172 -2.41 14.28 -4.19
CA LEU A 172 -2.75 15.70 -4.02
C LEU A 172 -3.06 16.35 -5.37
N GLU A 173 -4.12 17.15 -5.40
CA GLU A 173 -4.41 18.03 -6.54
C GLU A 173 -3.59 19.33 -6.40
N PRO A 174 -2.95 19.81 -7.49
CA PRO A 174 -2.22 21.07 -7.46
C PRO A 174 -3.16 22.25 -7.18
N TYR A 175 -2.65 23.28 -6.51
CA TYR A 175 -3.43 24.47 -6.18
C TYR A 175 -3.50 25.44 -7.38
N PRO A 176 -4.66 26.05 -7.68
CA PRO A 176 -5.95 25.87 -7.01
C PRO A 176 -6.63 24.55 -7.39
N ALA A 177 -6.86 23.71 -6.39
CA ALA A 177 -7.50 22.42 -6.59
C ALA A 177 -8.99 22.60 -6.92
N GLN A 178 -9.47 21.91 -7.95
CA GLN A 178 -10.89 21.92 -8.36
C GLN A 178 -11.72 20.84 -7.66
N GLU A 179 -11.14 20.15 -6.67
CA GLU A 179 -11.82 19.08 -5.97
C GLU A 179 -12.83 19.59 -4.92
N PRO A 180 -13.88 18.81 -4.60
CA PRO A 180 -14.82 19.15 -3.55
C PRO A 180 -14.14 19.39 -2.19
N MET A 181 -14.64 20.37 -1.43
CA MET A 181 -14.06 20.76 -0.14
C MET A 181 -13.95 19.60 0.86
N TRP A 182 -14.91 18.68 0.87
CA TRP A 182 -14.88 17.51 1.75
C TRP A 182 -13.67 16.61 1.46
N LYS A 183 -13.33 16.42 0.18
CA LYS A 183 -12.19 15.60 -0.26
C LYS A 183 -10.89 16.29 0.12
N ARG A 184 -10.78 17.58 -0.22
CA ARG A 184 -9.64 18.41 0.15
C ARG A 184 -9.37 18.38 1.65
N ARG A 185 -10.42 18.53 2.48
CA ARG A 185 -10.30 18.47 3.94
C ARG A 185 -9.75 17.12 4.41
N LEU A 186 -10.23 16.00 3.87
CA LEU A 186 -9.75 14.68 4.26
C LEU A 186 -8.28 14.46 3.86
N THR A 187 -7.93 14.82 2.63
CA THR A 187 -6.57 14.67 2.13
C THR A 187 -5.57 15.59 2.87
N SER A 188 -5.91 16.86 3.10
CA SER A 188 -5.06 17.77 3.89
C SER A 188 -4.90 17.33 5.35
N ASN A 189 -5.96 16.80 5.97
CA ASN A 189 -5.82 16.22 7.32
C ASN A 189 -4.90 15.00 7.33
N MET A 190 -4.95 14.17 6.29
CA MET A 190 -4.03 13.03 6.19
C MET A 190 -2.58 13.49 6.03
N ASP A 191 -2.31 14.50 5.20
CA ASP A 191 -0.97 15.05 5.03
C ASP A 191 -0.39 15.58 6.36
N VAL A 192 -1.19 16.31 7.14
CA VAL A 192 -0.81 16.76 8.49
C VAL A 192 -0.56 15.57 9.43
N ASN A 193 -1.37 14.50 9.33
CA ASN A 193 -1.16 13.27 10.12
C ASN A 193 0.16 12.59 9.78
N MET A 194 0.48 12.46 8.50
CA MET A 194 1.74 11.86 8.04
C MET A 194 2.94 12.70 8.47
N LEU A 195 2.82 14.03 8.40
CA LEU A 195 3.85 14.95 8.87
C LEU A 195 4.10 14.79 10.38
N GLN A 196 3.06 14.87 11.20
CA GLN A 196 3.21 14.87 12.66
C GLN A 196 3.64 13.51 13.23
N LEU A 197 3.12 12.41 12.67
CA LEU A 197 3.35 11.06 13.20
C LEU A 197 4.64 10.44 12.68
N LEU A 198 4.99 10.69 11.42
CA LEU A 198 6.01 9.91 10.70
C LEU A 198 7.07 10.79 10.01
N ASN A 199 6.91 12.12 10.05
CA ASN A 199 7.70 13.05 9.24
C ASN A 199 7.68 12.65 7.75
N ALA A 200 6.51 12.22 7.30
CA ALA A 200 6.20 11.84 5.94
C ALA A 200 5.19 12.82 5.33
N ARG A 201 4.74 12.57 4.10
CA ARG A 201 3.85 13.46 3.36
C ARG A 201 2.97 12.70 2.40
N GLU A 202 1.79 13.25 2.15
CA GLU A 202 1.03 12.92 0.95
C GLU A 202 1.66 13.61 -0.27
N ARG A 203 1.47 13.03 -1.45
CA ARG A 203 2.20 13.44 -2.65
C ARG A 203 1.28 13.76 -3.82
N ASP A 204 1.65 14.74 -4.62
CA ASP A 204 1.05 14.98 -5.93
C ASP A 204 1.63 14.03 -7.01
N GLU A 205 1.07 14.09 -8.21
CA GLU A 205 1.53 13.24 -9.32
C GLU A 205 2.98 13.50 -9.73
N ALA A 206 3.44 14.75 -9.68
CA ALA A 206 4.80 15.09 -10.08
C ALA A 206 5.81 14.50 -9.08
N GLN A 207 5.48 14.54 -7.79
CA GLN A 207 6.26 13.93 -6.72
C GLN A 207 6.27 12.40 -6.83
N TRP A 208 5.14 11.76 -7.11
CA TRP A 208 5.10 10.31 -7.36
C TRP A 208 5.96 9.91 -8.56
N ARG A 209 5.89 10.66 -9.67
CA ARG A 209 6.78 10.45 -10.83
C ARG A 209 8.25 10.61 -10.46
N GLY A 210 8.58 11.64 -9.69
CA GLY A 210 9.94 11.89 -9.21
C GLY A 210 10.49 10.73 -8.38
N LEU A 211 9.70 10.19 -7.43
CA LEU A 211 10.11 9.03 -6.64
C LEU A 211 10.39 7.80 -7.51
N LEU A 212 9.52 7.53 -8.49
CA LEU A 212 9.68 6.39 -9.39
C LEU A 212 10.94 6.54 -10.25
N GLN A 213 11.18 7.73 -10.80
CA GLN A 213 12.38 8.03 -11.58
C GLN A 213 13.66 7.92 -10.75
N GLU A 214 13.65 8.45 -9.52
CA GLU A 214 14.79 8.32 -8.60
C GLU A 214 15.01 6.86 -8.16
N ALA A 215 13.91 6.11 -8.00
CA ALA A 215 13.96 4.70 -7.68
C ALA A 215 14.57 3.91 -8.82
N ASP A 216 14.13 4.09 -10.07
CA ASP A 216 14.71 3.50 -11.28
C ASP A 216 14.07 4.11 -12.55
N GLU A 217 14.87 4.49 -13.54
CA GLU A 217 14.36 5.03 -14.81
C GLU A 217 13.46 4.05 -15.59
N ARG A 218 13.57 2.75 -15.31
CA ARG A 218 12.77 1.69 -15.95
C ARG A 218 11.34 1.62 -15.45
N PHE A 219 11.01 2.32 -14.37
CA PHE A 219 9.62 2.52 -13.95
C PHE A 219 8.91 3.46 -14.92
N ARG A 220 8.12 2.89 -15.83
CA ARG A 220 7.34 3.66 -16.80
C ARG A 220 5.97 4.01 -16.23
N TRP A 221 5.70 5.31 -16.15
CA TRP A 221 4.39 5.83 -15.76
C TRP A 221 3.30 5.42 -16.75
N VAL A 222 2.23 4.81 -16.25
CA VAL A 222 1.02 4.50 -17.05
C VAL A 222 -0.02 5.59 -16.83
N GLY A 223 -0.30 5.96 -15.58
CA GLY A 223 -1.32 6.96 -15.27
C GLY A 223 -1.72 6.97 -13.80
N VAL A 224 -2.66 7.85 -13.47
CA VAL A 224 -3.32 7.86 -12.16
C VAL A 224 -4.81 7.68 -12.37
N ARG A 225 -5.36 6.62 -11.76
CA ARG A 225 -6.79 6.37 -11.77
C ARG A 225 -7.43 6.95 -10.53
N ARG A 226 -8.39 7.85 -10.74
CA ARG A 226 -9.25 8.41 -9.71
C ARG A 226 -10.66 7.87 -9.90
N VAL A 227 -11.30 7.48 -8.81
CA VAL A 227 -12.71 7.08 -8.80
C VAL A 227 -13.51 8.18 -8.13
N GLU A 228 -14.62 8.58 -8.73
CA GLU A 228 -15.52 9.57 -8.13
C GLU A 228 -16.00 9.09 -6.75
N GLY A 229 -16.05 10.01 -5.78
CA GLY A 229 -16.34 9.68 -4.38
C GLY A 229 -15.17 9.10 -3.60
N SER A 230 -14.05 8.72 -4.24
CA SER A 230 -12.83 8.27 -3.57
C SER A 230 -11.89 9.42 -3.22
N VAL A 231 -11.31 9.36 -2.02
CA VAL A 231 -10.16 10.21 -1.62
C VAL A 231 -8.81 9.60 -2.02
N LEU A 232 -8.78 8.32 -2.37
CA LEU A 232 -7.58 7.62 -2.84
C LEU A 232 -7.55 7.55 -4.36
N ALA A 233 -6.33 7.47 -4.89
CA ALA A 233 -6.08 7.23 -6.30
C ALA A 233 -5.04 6.13 -6.48
N VAL A 234 -5.11 5.45 -7.62
CA VAL A 234 -4.16 4.39 -7.97
C VAL A 234 -3.17 4.94 -8.98
N VAL A 235 -1.92 5.11 -8.57
CA VAL A 235 -0.80 5.35 -9.47
C VAL A 235 -0.39 4.01 -10.07
N GLU A 236 -0.50 3.90 -11.39
CA GLU A 236 -0.11 2.70 -12.14
C GLU A 236 1.23 2.91 -12.84
N VAL A 237 2.12 1.94 -12.64
CA VAL A 237 3.47 1.92 -13.21
C VAL A 237 3.72 0.54 -13.81
N VAL A 238 4.42 0.50 -14.95
CA VAL A 238 4.85 -0.73 -15.59
C VAL A 238 6.37 -0.81 -15.63
N TRP A 239 6.91 -2.00 -15.37
CA TRP A 239 8.33 -2.28 -15.54
C TRP A 239 8.64 -2.66 -16.99
N MET A 240 9.72 -2.09 -17.55
CA MET A 240 10.01 -2.19 -18.99
C MET A 240 11.19 -3.10 -19.35
N ASN A 241 12.05 -3.50 -18.41
CA ASN A 241 13.31 -4.20 -18.72
C ASN A 241 13.28 -5.66 -18.28
N ASP A 242 14.16 -6.46 -18.88
CA ASP A 242 14.29 -7.89 -18.64
C ASP A 242 14.63 -8.19 -17.17
N CYS A 243 14.19 -9.38 -16.75
CA CYS A 243 14.66 -10.04 -15.54
C CYS A 243 15.77 -11.04 -15.91
#